data_AF-A0ABD5U1I4-F1
#
_entry.id   AF-A0ABD5U1I4-F1
#
_cell.length_a   1.000
_cell.length_b   1.000
_cell.length_c   1.000
_cell.angle_alpha   90.00
_cell.angle_beta   90.00
_cell.angle_gamma   90.00
#
_symmetry.space_group_name_H-M   'P 1'
#
loop_
_entity.id
_entity.type
_entity.pdbx_description
1 polymer ?
#
loop_
_entity_poly.entity_id
_entity_poly.type
_entity_poly.pdbx_seq_one_letter_code
_entity_poly.pdbx_strand_id
1 'polypeptide(L)' 'MVDWTRYWGAVGVAELLVIGALLFFFPEPTTSFVGMVLVLVAAVAWLAGWYGTRDQRTGREETDRERDTTY' A
#
# COMPACT_ATOMS: atom_id res chain seq x y z
N MET A 1 0.15 20.17 1.93
CA MET A 1 -0.11 19.77 0.53
C MET A 1 -0.63 18.35 0.58
N VAL A 2 -1.81 18.07 0.02
CA VAL A 2 -2.38 16.72 0.04
C VAL A 2 -1.51 15.84 -0.87
N ASP A 3 -0.93 14.77 -0.33
CA ASP A 3 -0.16 13.78 -1.09
C ASP A 3 -1.12 12.94 -1.94
N TRP A 4 -1.52 13.51 -3.08
CA TRP A 4 -2.40 12.88 -4.05
C TRP A 4 -1.88 11.51 -4.51
N THR A 5 -0.57 11.33 -4.65
CA THR A 5 0.07 10.06 -5.00
C THR A 5 -0.26 8.91 -4.03
N ARG A 6 -0.38 9.20 -2.74
CA ARG A 6 -0.78 8.20 -1.74
C ARG A 6 -2.26 7.80 -1.86
N TYR A 7 -3.13 8.75 -2.22
CA TYR A 7 -4.54 8.47 -2.51
C TYR A 7 -4.69 7.64 -3.78
N TRP A 8 -3.99 8.00 -4.86
CA TRP A 8 -3.99 7.22 -6.10
C TRP A 8 -3.43 5.80 -5.91
N GLY A 9 -2.39 5.62 -5.09
CA GLY A 9 -1.88 4.30 -4.75
C GLY A 9 -2.88 3.44 -3.96
N ALA A 10 -3.55 4.02 -2.95
CA ALA A 10 -4.55 3.30 -2.17
C ALA A 10 -5.81 2.94 -2.99
N VAL A 11 -6.25 3.85 -3.88
CA VAL A 11 -7.38 3.61 -4.78
C VAL A 11 -7.06 2.49 -5.78
N GLY A 12 -5.87 2.49 -6.37
CA GLY A 12 -5.46 1.43 -7.32
C GLY A 12 -5.35 0.05 -6.68
N VAL A 13 -4.90 -0.04 -5.43
CA VAL A 13 -4.83 -1.33 -4.69
C VAL A 13 -6.22 -1.85 -4.35
N ALA A 14 -7.14 -0.98 -3.93
CA ALA A 14 -8.52 -1.36 -3.62
C ALA A 14 -9.26 -1.88 -4.86
N GLU A 15 -9.10 -1.21 -6.00
CA GLU A 15 -9.70 -1.61 -7.28
C GLU A 15 -9.15 -2.97 -7.75
N LEU A 16 -7.84 -3.19 -7.66
CA LEU A 16 -7.21 -4.48 -7.97
C LEU A 16 -7.73 -5.62 -7.08
N LEU A 17 -7.97 -5.37 -5.79
CA LEU A 17 -8.56 -6.37 -4.89
C LEU A 17 -10.00 -6.71 -5.28
N VAL A 18 -10.81 -5.71 -5.65
CA VAL A 18 -12.21 -5.91 -6.06
C VAL A 18 -12.28 -6.70 -7.38
N ILE A 19 -11.49 -6.30 -8.38
CA ILE A 19 -11.42 -6.99 -9.67
C ILE A 19 -10.88 -8.41 -9.50
N GLY A 20 -9.81 -8.57 -8.70
CA GLY A 20 -9.23 -9.87 -8.39
C GLY A 20 -10.21 -10.80 -7.69
N ALA A 21 -10.99 -10.30 -6.72
CA ALA A 21 -12.03 -11.09 -6.05
C ALA A 21 -13.16 -11.48 -7.02
N LEU A 22 -13.63 -10.56 -7.86
CA LEU A 22 -14.64 -10.83 -8.89
C LEU A 22 -14.18 -11.93 -9.87
N LEU A 23 -12.95 -11.85 -10.36
CA LEU A 23 -12.36 -12.85 -11.25
C LEU A 23 -12.10 -14.19 -10.53
N PHE A 24 -11.76 -14.15 -9.25
CA PHE A 24 -11.53 -15.37 -8.46
C PHE A 24 -12.80 -16.22 -8.32
N PHE A 25 -13.95 -15.57 -8.11
CA PHE A 25 -15.26 -16.23 -8.01
C PHE A 25 -15.89 -16.57 -9.38
N PHE A 26 -15.21 -16.27 -10.49
CA PHE A 26 -15.69 -16.69 -11.81
C PHE A 26 -15.58 -18.21 -11.96
N PRO A 27 -16.62 -18.90 -12.48
CA PRO A 27 -16.66 -20.37 -12.56
C PRO A 27 -15.70 -20.99 -13.59
N GLU A 28 -14.90 -20.17 -14.28
CA GLU A 28 -13.92 -20.63 -15.25
C GLU A 28 -12.52 -20.81 -14.62
N PRO A 29 -11.86 -21.97 -14.81
CA PRO A 29 -10.59 -22.28 -14.15
C PRO A 29 -9.47 -21.27 -14.45
N THR A 30 -9.38 -20.80 -15.69
CA THR A 30 -8.32 -19.89 -16.16
C THR A 30 -8.52 -18.49 -15.58
N THR A 31 -9.77 -18.05 -15.52
CA THR A 31 -10.19 -16.73 -15.05
C THR A 31 -10.00 -16.60 -13.53
N SER A 32 -10.28 -17.68 -12.79
CA SER A 32 -10.01 -17.78 -11.36
C SER A 32 -8.51 -17.72 -11.02
N PHE A 33 -7.65 -18.35 -11.83
CA PHE A 33 -6.19 -18.24 -11.67
C PHE A 33 -5.69 -16.80 -11.87
N VAL A 34 -6.20 -16.09 -12.88
CA VAL A 34 -5.88 -14.67 -13.10
C VAL A 34 -6.35 -13.81 -11.91
N GLY A 35 -7.55 -14.07 -11.39
CA GLY A 35 -8.06 -13.41 -10.18
C GLY A 35 -7.15 -13.61 -8.96
N MET A 36 -6.70 -14.85 -8.73
CA MET A 36 -5.76 -15.18 -7.64
C MET A 36 -4.44 -14.41 -7.75
N VAL A 37 -3.86 -14.33 -8.96
CA VAL A 37 -2.61 -13.59 -9.20
C VAL A 37 -2.81 -12.10 -8.93
N LEU A 38 -3.92 -11.52 -9.37
CA LEU A 38 -4.23 -10.11 -9.12
C LEU A 38 -4.38 -9.79 -7.63
N VAL A 39 -5.07 -10.65 -6.88
CA VAL A 39 -5.20 -10.52 -5.41
C VAL A 39 -3.84 -10.61 -4.73
N LEU A 40 -2.98 -11.55 -5.14
CA LEU A 40 -1.63 -11.70 -4.60
C LEU A 40 -0.77 -10.45 -4.83
N VAL A 41 -0.75 -9.93 -6.06
CA VAL A 41 0.00 -8.72 -6.40
C VAL A 41 -0.49 -7.51 -5.59
N ALA A 42 -1.81 -7.35 -5.47
CA ALA A 42 -2.40 -6.27 -4.69
C ALA A 42 -2.04 -6.38 -3.20
N ALA A 43 -2.08 -7.59 -2.62
CA ALA A 43 -1.69 -7.83 -1.23
C ALA A 43 -0.21 -7.51 -0.97
N VAL A 44 0.70 -7.90 -1.88
CA VAL A 44 2.13 -7.60 -1.77
C VAL A 44 2.39 -6.10 -1.90
N ALA A 45 1.75 -5.42 -2.86
CA ALA A 45 1.86 -3.98 -3.04
C ALA A 45 1.36 -3.20 -1.82
N TRP A 46 0.23 -3.64 -1.25
CA TRP A 46 -0.31 -3.08 -0.01
C TRP A 46 0.65 -3.26 1.17
N LEU A 47 1.21 -4.47 1.34
CA LEU A 47 2.15 -4.78 2.40
C LEU A 47 3.45 -3.99 2.27
N ALA A 48 3.99 -3.85 1.05
CA ALA A 48 5.19 -3.06 0.79
C ALA A 48 4.98 -1.57 1.12
N GLY A 49 3.82 -1.00 0.76
CA GLY A 49 3.45 0.37 1.13
C GLY A 49 3.32 0.56 2.66
N TRP A 50 2.83 -0.46 3.36
CA TRP A 50 2.75 -0.44 4.82
C TRP A 50 4.13 -0.40 5.49
N TYR A 51 5.09 -1.21 5.01
CA TYR A 51 6.44 -1.24 5.57
C TYR A 51 7.25 0.02 5.27
N GLY A 52 7.15 0.59 4.06
CA GLY A 52 7.90 1.81 3.69
C GLY A 52 7.50 3.07 4.46
N THR A 53 6.35 3.09 5.15
CA THR A 53 5.88 4.25 5.90
C THR A 53 6.53 4.38 7.30
N ARG A 54 7.25 3.35 7.78
CA ARG A 54 7.81 3.36 9.14
C ARG A 54 9.12 4.15 9.29
N ASP A 55 9.85 4.42 8.21
CA ASP A 55 11.17 5.09 8.31
C ASP A 55 11.09 6.61 8.49
N GLN A 56 9.97 7.27 8.15
CA GLN A 56 9.88 8.74 8.23
C GLN A 56 9.49 9.30 9.60
N ARG A 57 9.05 8.48 10.55
CA ARG A 57 8.68 9.00 11.90
C ARG A 57 9.85 9.14 12.85
N THR A 58 10.93 8.37 12.67
CA THR A 58 12.03 8.38 13.63
C THR A 58 13.00 9.54 13.42
N GLY A 59 13.16 10.04 12.18
CA GLY A 59 14.11 11.13 11.88
C GLY A 59 13.62 12.54 12.28
N ARG A 60 12.32 12.74 12.54
CA ARG A 60 11.76 14.06 12.88
C ARG A 60 11.83 14.38 14.37
N GLU A 61 11.84 13.37 15.24
CA GLU A 61 11.93 13.57 16.69
C GLU A 61 13.36 13.81 17.17
N GLU A 62 14.36 13.45 16.38
CA GLU A 62 15.78 13.66 16.70
C GLU A 62 16.21 15.11 16.41
N THR A 63 15.68 15.72 15.35
CA THR A 63 16.00 17.11 14.96
C THR A 63 15.37 18.15 15.88
N ASP A 64 14.23 17.86 16.52
CA ASP A 64 13.62 18.76 17.49
C ASP A 64 14.30 18.70 18.87
N ARG A 65 14.88 17.55 19.27
CA ARG A 65 15.67 17.46 20.53
C ARG A 65 17.00 18.18 20.44
N GLU A 66 17.67 18.13 19.29
CA GLU A 66 18.97 18.79 19.11
C GLU A 66 18.88 20.33 19.15
N ARG A 67 17.73 20.89 18.77
CA ARG A 67 17.46 22.33 18.90
C ARG A 67 17.15 22.78 20.32
N ASP A 68 16.64 21.89 21.16
CA ASP A 68 16.20 22.23 22.52
C ASP A 68 17.35 22.20 23.55
N THR A 69 18.49 21.57 23.21
CA THR A 69 19.68 21.50 24.07
C THR A 69 20.74 22.57 23.78
N THR A 70 20.48 23.49 22.84
CA THR A 70 21.45 24.51 22.38
C THR A 70 21.22 25.90 23.00
N TYR A 71 20.56 25.98 24.16
CA TYR A 71 20.47 27.22 24.95
C TYR A 71 21.09 27.05 26.34
#